data_AF-A0A108T215-F1
#
_entry.id   AF-A0A108T215-F1
#
_cell.length_a   1.000
_cell.length_b   1.000
_cell.length_c   1.000
_cell.angle_alpha   90.00
_cell.angle_beta   90.00
_cell.angle_gamma   90.00
#
_symmetry.space_group_name_H-M   'P 1'
#
loop_
_entity.id
_entity.type
_entity.pdbx_description
1 polymer ?
#
loop_
_entity_poly.entity_id
_entity_poly.type
_entity_poly.pdbx_seq_one_letter_code
_entity_poly.pdbx_strand_id
1 'polypeptide(L)'
;MEYIKHSDFSAMCDKIRKMEAEELVLALQAHGGKFVWVDDDNNEELLYEPPTIMVNTDEGPMDVVVYEARLNNGHINLLAYDKEWGNKQHIELEYIATGHLAYLIEYMPVTDKVKSVAINDD
;
A
#
# COMPACT_ATOMS: atom_id res chain seq x y z
N MET A 1 -23.98 21.21 26.63
CA MET A 1 -24.60 20.15 25.79
C MET A 1 -23.77 18.90 25.98
N GLU A 2 -24.40 17.79 26.35
CA GLU A 2 -23.75 16.48 26.42
C GLU A 2 -23.92 15.78 25.06
N TYR A 3 -22.85 15.15 24.57
CA TYR A 3 -22.85 14.41 23.32
C TYR A 3 -22.77 12.91 23.60
N ILE A 4 -23.30 12.10 22.68
CA ILE A 4 -23.18 10.64 22.73
C ILE A 4 -21.70 10.28 22.62
N LYS A 5 -21.20 9.47 23.55
CA LYS A 5 -19.85 8.91 23.49
C LYS A 5 -19.84 7.73 22.51
N HIS A 6 -18.80 7.65 21.68
CA HIS A 6 -18.54 6.54 20.79
C HIS A 6 -17.06 6.14 20.85
N SER A 7 -16.72 4.97 20.32
CA SER A 7 -15.33 4.54 20.17
C SER A 7 -14.61 5.41 19.14
N ASP A 8 -13.31 5.63 19.34
CA ASP A 8 -12.45 6.31 18.37
C ASP A 8 -11.95 5.31 17.32
N PHE A 9 -12.78 5.05 16.31
CA PHE A 9 -12.41 4.18 15.20
C PHE A 9 -11.32 4.79 14.31
N SER A 10 -11.12 6.11 14.34
CA SER A 10 -10.04 6.76 13.60
C SER A 10 -8.68 6.32 14.15
N ALA A 11 -8.50 6.45 15.47
CA ALA A 11 -7.27 6.01 16.13
C ALA A 11 -7.02 4.49 15.95
N MET A 12 -8.09 3.68 15.91
CA MET A 12 -7.97 2.24 15.62
C MET A 12 -7.48 1.99 14.19
N CYS A 13 -8.04 2.69 13.20
CA CYS A 13 -7.61 2.60 11.80
C CYS A 13 -6.13 3.00 11.63
N ASP A 14 -5.70 4.07 12.29
CA ASP A 14 -4.30 4.52 12.26
C ASP A 14 -3.35 3.46 12.81
N LYS A 15 -3.76 2.76 13.88
CA LYS A 15 -2.98 1.67 14.44
C LYS A 15 -2.83 0.51 13.46
N ILE A 16 -3.92 0.11 12.81
CA ILE A 16 -3.92 -0.99 11.84
C ILE A 16 -3.02 -0.64 10.66
N ARG A 17 -3.16 0.57 10.08
CA ARG A 17 -2.33 1.00 8.94
C ARG A 17 -0.83 1.02 9.24
N LYS A 18 -0.43 1.36 10.48
CA LYS A 18 0.97 1.27 10.92
C LYS A 18 1.47 -0.17 10.92
N MET A 19 0.67 -1.12 11.41
CA MET A 19 1.01 -2.54 11.36
C MET A 19 1.12 -3.03 9.91
N GLU A 20 0.16 -2.67 9.05
CA GLU A 20 0.21 -3.04 7.62
C GLU A 20 1.45 -2.46 6.92
N ALA A 21 1.84 -1.22 7.26
CA ALA A 21 3.06 -0.61 6.74
C ALA A 21 4.32 -1.37 7.20
N GLU A 22 4.37 -1.83 8.46
CA GLU A 22 5.47 -2.66 8.95
C GLU A 22 5.57 -3.99 8.17
N GLU A 23 4.45 -4.66 7.91
CA GLU A 23 4.40 -5.88 7.10
C GLU A 23 4.85 -5.63 5.65
N LEU A 24 4.41 -4.52 5.05
CA LEU A 24 4.82 -4.15 3.70
C LEU A 24 6.31 -3.83 3.62
N VAL A 25 6.90 -3.21 4.65
CA VAL A 25 8.36 -3.02 4.73
C VAL A 25 9.09 -4.37 4.70
N LEU A 26 8.63 -5.35 5.48
CA LEU A 26 9.23 -6.70 5.50
C LEU A 26 9.09 -7.39 4.14
N ALA A 27 7.92 -7.28 3.49
CA ALA A 27 7.68 -7.82 2.16
C ALA A 27 8.65 -7.17 1.15
N LEU A 28 8.72 -5.84 1.12
CA LEU A 28 9.65 -5.13 0.23
C LEU A 28 11.11 -5.52 0.47
N GLN A 29 11.54 -5.66 1.72
CA GLN A 29 12.89 -6.16 2.04
C GLN A 29 13.15 -7.55 1.48
N ALA A 30 12.16 -8.46 1.54
CA ALA A 30 12.26 -9.79 0.95
C ALA A 30 12.48 -9.75 -0.58
N HIS A 31 11.90 -8.75 -1.24
CA HIS A 31 12.05 -8.47 -2.68
C HIS A 31 13.25 -7.57 -3.03
N GLY A 32 14.16 -7.31 -2.08
CA GLY A 32 15.36 -6.50 -2.33
C GLY A 32 15.14 -4.98 -2.20
N GLY A 33 14.09 -4.56 -1.50
CA GLY A 33 13.75 -3.18 -1.19
C GLY A 33 12.84 -2.48 -2.20
N LYS A 34 12.40 -3.19 -3.25
CA LYS A 34 11.53 -2.67 -4.30
C LYS A 34 10.71 -3.81 -4.92
N PHE A 35 9.46 -3.52 -5.26
CA PHE A 35 8.63 -4.39 -6.07
C PHE A 35 7.95 -3.59 -7.19
N VAL A 36 7.98 -4.13 -8.41
CA VAL A 36 7.46 -3.51 -9.62
C VAL A 36 6.40 -4.45 -10.19
N TRP A 37 5.15 -3.97 -10.31
CA TRP A 37 4.06 -4.68 -10.98
C TRP A 37 4.02 -4.36 -12.48
N VAL A 38 4.25 -3.08 -12.84
CA VAL A 38 4.32 -2.61 -14.23
C VAL A 38 5.64 -1.86 -14.44
N ASP A 39 6.40 -2.27 -15.46
CA ASP A 39 7.62 -1.58 -15.87
C ASP A 39 7.28 -0.37 -16.75
N ASP A 40 7.09 0.76 -16.10
CA ASP A 40 6.81 2.05 -16.74
C ASP A 40 7.96 2.56 -17.62
N ASP A 41 9.20 2.13 -17.34
CA ASP A 41 10.37 2.55 -18.13
C ASP A 41 10.48 1.75 -19.45
N ASN A 42 9.81 0.60 -19.55
CA ASN A 42 9.87 -0.30 -20.70
C ASN A 42 8.49 -0.54 -21.33
N ASN A 43 7.88 0.53 -21.86
CA ASN A 43 6.62 0.46 -22.61
C ASN A 43 5.46 -0.15 -21.80
N GLU A 44 5.42 0.12 -20.49
CA GLU A 44 4.37 -0.32 -19.56
C GLU A 44 4.21 -1.85 -19.55
N GLU A 45 5.33 -2.59 -19.58
CA GLU A 45 5.32 -4.05 -19.55
C GLU A 45 4.71 -4.56 -18.22
N LEU A 46 3.65 -5.36 -18.33
CA LEU A 46 2.99 -5.99 -17.19
C LEU A 46 3.82 -7.16 -16.68
N LEU A 47 4.52 -6.98 -15.55
CA LEU A 47 5.30 -8.03 -14.89
C LEU A 47 4.41 -8.90 -13.99
N TYR A 48 3.47 -8.26 -13.30
CA TYR A 48 2.46 -8.86 -12.43
C TYR A 48 1.16 -8.06 -12.54
N GLU A 49 0.03 -8.67 -12.19
CA GLU A 49 -1.24 -7.94 -12.06
C GLU A 49 -1.07 -6.83 -11.00
N PRO A 50 -1.29 -5.54 -11.31
CA PRO A 50 -1.12 -4.47 -10.33
C PRO A 50 -2.36 -4.36 -9.42
N PRO A 51 -2.16 -4.15 -8.11
CA PRO A 51 -3.28 -3.94 -7.20
C PRO A 51 -3.92 -2.55 -7.41
N THR A 52 -5.24 -2.49 -7.32
CA THR A 52 -5.98 -1.23 -7.18
C THR A 52 -6.28 -0.98 -5.71
N ILE A 53 -5.95 0.20 -5.20
CA ILE A 53 -6.25 0.60 -3.81
C ILE A 53 -7.09 1.88 -3.77
N MET A 54 -7.79 2.08 -2.65
CA MET A 54 -8.51 3.31 -2.37
C MET A 54 -7.62 4.26 -1.58
N VAL A 55 -7.49 5.49 -2.06
CA VAL A 55 -6.82 6.59 -1.35
C VAL A 55 -7.81 7.72 -1.15
N ASN A 56 -7.78 8.34 0.03
CA ASN A 56 -8.63 9.46 0.38
C ASN A 56 -7.80 10.74 0.37
N THR A 57 -7.85 11.45 -0.77
CA THR A 57 -7.13 12.70 -0.98
C THR A 57 -7.96 13.90 -0.51
N ASP A 58 -7.37 15.09 -0.56
CA ASP A 58 -8.11 16.34 -0.31
C ASP A 58 -9.25 16.59 -1.31
N GLU A 59 -9.17 15.99 -2.51
CA GLU A 59 -10.21 16.08 -3.55
C GLU A 59 -11.29 14.99 -3.38
N GLY A 60 -11.09 14.07 -2.44
CA GLY A 60 -11.99 12.97 -2.13
C GLY A 60 -11.36 11.58 -2.37
N PRO A 61 -12.17 10.53 -2.15
CA PRO A 61 -11.72 9.16 -2.37
C PRO A 61 -11.54 8.88 -3.87
N MET A 62 -10.44 8.22 -4.20
CA MET A 62 -10.14 7.77 -5.56
C MET A 62 -9.50 6.38 -5.56
N ASP A 63 -9.75 5.65 -6.65
CA ASP A 63 -9.06 4.39 -6.93
C ASP A 63 -7.76 4.68 -7.69
N VAL A 64 -6.68 4.06 -7.25
CA VAL A 64 -5.36 4.16 -7.89
C VAL A 64 -4.78 2.77 -8.14
N VAL A 65 -4.12 2.61 -9.27
CA VAL A 65 -3.40 1.39 -9.65
C VAL A 65 -1.94 1.56 -9.27
N VAL A 66 -1.47 0.76 -8.31
CA VAL A 66 -0.07 0.83 -7.85
C VAL A 66 0.78 0.01 -8.81
N TYR A 67 1.75 0.67 -9.45
CA TYR A 67 2.67 -0.01 -10.37
C TYR A 67 4.03 -0.29 -9.73
N GLU A 68 4.38 0.42 -8.65
CA GLU A 68 5.63 0.18 -7.94
C GLU A 68 5.55 0.60 -6.46
N ALA A 69 6.19 -0.20 -5.62
CA ALA A 69 6.44 0.11 -4.22
C ALA A 69 7.95 -0.02 -3.94
N ARG A 70 8.54 0.98 -3.27
CA ARG A 70 9.97 0.96 -2.93
C ARG A 70 10.25 1.52 -1.55
N LEU A 71 11.33 1.05 -0.94
CA LEU A 71 11.88 1.64 0.26
C LEU A 71 12.85 2.76 -0.10
N ASN A 72 12.64 3.93 0.51
CA ASN A 72 13.56 5.06 0.48
C ASN A 72 13.91 5.45 1.92
N ASN A 73 15.14 5.18 2.35
CA ASN A 73 15.59 5.41 3.74
C ASN A 73 14.64 4.83 4.80
N GLY A 74 14.15 3.60 4.57
CA GLY A 74 13.22 2.91 5.47
C GLY A 74 11.75 3.36 5.39
N HIS A 75 11.43 4.35 4.55
CA HIS A 75 10.06 4.80 4.30
C HIS A 75 9.53 4.19 3.00
N ILE A 76 8.26 3.80 2.98
CA ILE A 76 7.61 3.30 1.77
C ILE A 76 7.28 4.48 0.87
N ASN A 77 7.59 4.36 -0.42
CA ASN A 77 7.14 5.24 -1.47
C ASN A 77 6.36 4.41 -2.49
N LEU A 78 5.13 4.83 -2.80
CA LEU A 78 4.28 4.20 -3.79
C LEU A 78 4.20 5.08 -5.04
N LEU A 79 4.36 4.45 -6.19
CA LEU A 79 4.05 5.06 -7.47
C LEU A 79 2.78 4.42 -8.02
N ALA A 80 1.85 5.26 -8.43
CA ALA A 80 0.56 4.82 -8.91
C ALA A 80 0.04 5.72 -10.03
N TYR A 81 -0.96 5.22 -10.74
CA TYR A 81 -1.78 5.99 -11.65
C TYR A 81 -3.20 6.08 -11.12
N ASP A 82 -3.88 7.20 -11.35
CA ASP A 82 -5.31 7.23 -11.16
C ASP A 82 -5.99 6.26 -12.13
N LYS A 83 -6.95 5.49 -11.65
CA LYS A 83 -7.56 4.39 -12.42
C LYS A 83 -8.44 4.88 -13.57
N GLU A 84 -8.99 6.08 -13.48
CA GLU A 84 -9.97 6.60 -14.44
C GLU A 84 -9.31 7.24 -15.67
N TRP A 85 -8.20 7.95 -15.46
CA TRP A 85 -7.55 8.84 -16.42
C TRP A 85 -6.07 8.52 -16.64
N GLY A 86 -5.46 7.69 -15.79
CA GLY A 86 -4.08 7.20 -15.95
C GLY A 86 -3.00 8.22 -15.59
N ASN A 87 -3.32 9.31 -14.89
CA ASN A 87 -2.32 10.28 -14.45
C ASN A 87 -1.51 9.76 -13.27
N LYS A 88 -0.21 10.04 -13.27
CA LYS A 88 0.68 9.70 -12.15
C LYS A 88 0.22 10.38 -10.87
N GLN A 89 0.13 9.61 -9.80
CA GLN A 89 -0.22 10.05 -8.46
C GLN A 89 0.93 9.77 -7.51
N HIS A 90 1.23 10.74 -6.67
CA HIS A 90 2.05 10.52 -5.48
C HIS A 90 1.12 10.30 -4.29
N ILE A 91 1.32 9.18 -3.58
CA ILE A 91 0.41 8.74 -2.53
C ILE A 91 1.13 8.76 -1.19
N GLU A 92 0.62 9.56 -0.26
CA GLU A 92 0.99 9.47 1.14
C GLU A 92 0.29 8.28 1.79
N LEU A 93 1.02 7.51 2.61
CA LEU A 93 0.48 6.32 3.28
C LEU A 93 -0.74 6.63 4.17
N GLU A 94 -0.79 7.85 4.71
CA GLU A 94 -1.88 8.29 5.58
C GLU A 94 -3.20 8.52 4.84
N TYR A 95 -3.18 8.60 3.52
CA TYR A 95 -4.37 8.68 2.68
C TYR A 95 -4.88 7.31 2.27
N ILE A 96 -4.09 6.25 2.43
CA ILE A 96 -4.49 4.89 2.07
C ILE A 96 -5.51 4.39 3.10
N ALA A 97 -6.60 3.83 2.59
CA ALA A 97 -7.61 3.21 3.42
C ALA A 97 -7.06 1.98 4.17
N THR A 98 -7.48 1.82 5.42
CA THR A 98 -7.12 0.64 6.23
C THR A 98 -7.43 -0.66 5.49
N GLY A 99 -6.51 -1.61 5.50
CA GLY A 99 -6.58 -2.88 4.78
C GLY A 99 -5.86 -2.86 3.44
N HIS A 100 -5.71 -1.69 2.81
CA HIS A 100 -5.21 -1.62 1.45
C HIS A 100 -3.68 -1.75 1.35
N LEU A 101 -2.93 -1.47 2.43
CA LEU A 101 -1.50 -1.76 2.46
C LEU A 101 -1.23 -3.27 2.54
N ALA A 102 -2.01 -4.01 3.33
CA ALA A 102 -1.96 -5.48 3.35
C ALA A 102 -2.38 -6.06 1.99
N TYR A 103 -3.38 -5.47 1.33
CA TYR A 103 -3.80 -5.87 0.00
C TYR A 103 -2.67 -5.77 -1.06
N LEU A 104 -1.75 -4.81 -0.94
CA LEU A 104 -0.57 -4.77 -1.83
C LEU A 104 0.28 -6.04 -1.69
N ILE A 105 0.42 -6.57 -0.47
CA ILE A 105 1.23 -7.76 -0.17
C ILE A 105 0.61 -9.01 -0.78
N GLU A 106 -0.72 -9.11 -0.83
CA GLU A 106 -1.44 -10.22 -1.48
C GLU A 106 -1.11 -10.35 -2.99
N TYR A 107 -0.66 -9.24 -3.60
CA TYR A 107 -0.25 -9.17 -5.00
C TYR A 107 1.26 -9.33 -5.20
N MET A 108 2.01 -9.71 -4.15
CA MET A 108 3.43 -9.99 -4.21
C MET A 108 3.66 -11.51 -4.10
N PRO A 109 4.41 -12.14 -5.03
CA PRO A 109 4.70 -13.56 -4.94
C PRO A 109 5.61 -13.84 -3.74
N VAL A 110 5.42 -15.00 -3.09
CA VAL A 110 6.32 -15.44 -2.03
C VAL A 110 7.77 -15.50 -2.50
N THR A 111 8.70 -15.26 -1.60
CA THR A 111 10.14 -15.42 -1.87
C THR A 111 10.68 -16.64 -1.13
N ASP A 112 11.84 -17.15 -1.55
CA ASP A 112 12.53 -18.22 -0.81
C ASP A 112 12.88 -17.83 0.63
N LYS A 113 12.98 -16.51 0.90
CA LYS A 113 13.40 -15.95 2.19
C LYS A 113 12.25 -15.66 3.13
N VAL A 114 11.09 -15.29 2.61
CA VAL A 114 9.94 -14.84 3.39
C VAL A 114 8.67 -15.46 2.83
N LYS A 115 8.02 -16.29 3.66
CA LYS A 115 6.74 -16.94 3.37
C LYS A 115 5.55 -16.31 4.10
N SER A 116 5.81 -15.57 5.17
CA SER A 116 4.83 -14.79 5.92
C SER A 116 5.51 -13.53 6.46
N VAL A 117 4.75 -12.44 6.47
CA VAL A 117 5.11 -11.16 7.11
C VAL A 117 4.16 -10.82 8.26
N ALA A 118 3.23 -11.72 8.60
CA ALA A 118 2.20 -11.46 9.59
C ALA A 118 2.82 -11.24 10.98
N ILE A 119 2.46 -10.13 11.62
CA ILE A 119 3.03 -9.73 12.93
C ILE A 119 2.43 -10.56 14.10
N ASN A 120 1.41 -11.37 13.86
CA ASN A 120 0.74 -12.22 14.87
C ASN A 120 0.60 -13.70 14.45
N ASP A 121 1.52 -14.23 13.62
CA ASP A 121 1.59 -15.68 13.36
C ASP A 121 2.27 -16.39 14.56
N ASP A 122 1.50 -16.65 15.62
CA ASP A 122 1.86 -17.61 16.68
C ASP A 122 1.65 -19.07 16.23
#